data_AF-A0A2I0HEG1-F1
#
_entry.id   AF-A0A2I0HEG1-F1
#
_cell.length_a   1.000
_cell.length_b   1.000
_cell.length_c   1.000
_cell.angle_alpha   90.00
_cell.angle_beta   90.00
_cell.angle_gamma   90.00
#
_symmetry.space_group_name_H-M   'P 1'
#
loop_
_entity.id
_entity.type
_entity.pdbx_description
1 polymer ?
#
loop_
_entity_poly.entity_id
_entity_poly.type
_entity_poly.pdbx_seq_one_letter_code
_entity_poly.pdbx_strand_id
1 'polypeptide(L)'
;GEELNGNGELYIKKHRKLRIKLVDGSSLAVAIVLKSIPKGTSQVLLCGKLNKVASALAKALCQSGVQVCAANENDLEKLKESVDSKFGRNLVHSTSYSPK
;
A
#
# COMPACT_ATOMS: atom_id res chain seq x y z
N GLY A 1 -2.58 -1.01 9.24
CA GLY A 1 -3.75 -0.49 8.48
C GLY A 1 -4.92 -0.14 9.38
N GLU A 2 -5.16 -0.94 10.42
CA GLU A 2 -6.30 -0.82 11.34
C GLU A 2 -6.22 0.39 12.26
N GLU A 3 -5.04 0.75 12.81
CA GLU A 3 -4.90 1.94 13.67
C GLU A 3 -5.28 3.25 12.95
N LEU A 4 -4.98 3.38 11.66
CA LEU A 4 -5.28 4.59 10.88
C LEU A 4 -6.76 4.69 10.46
N ASN A 5 -7.52 3.59 10.55
CA ASN A 5 -8.97 3.59 10.36
C ASN A 5 -9.74 3.90 11.64
N GLY A 6 -9.09 3.86 12.80
CA GLY A 6 -9.74 4.04 14.10
C GLY A 6 -10.50 5.37 14.22
N ASN A 7 -9.99 6.44 13.61
CA ASN A 7 -10.67 7.74 13.59
C ASN A 7 -11.98 7.71 12.80
N GLY A 8 -11.99 7.03 11.65
CA GLY A 8 -13.20 6.87 10.83
C GLY A 8 -14.24 6.00 11.54
N GLU A 9 -13.80 4.91 12.17
CA GLU A 9 -14.69 4.07 12.98
C GLU A 9 -15.28 4.82 14.18
N LEU A 10 -14.47 5.59 14.89
CA LEU A 10 -14.92 6.42 16.01
C LEU A 10 -15.95 7.46 15.55
N TYR A 11 -15.71 8.10 14.39
CA TYR A 11 -16.64 9.06 13.80
C TYR A 11 -17.99 8.40 13.47
N ILE A 12 -17.97 7.23 12.84
CA ILE A 12 -19.19 6.46 12.54
C ILE A 12 -19.92 6.06 13.82
N LYS A 13 -19.20 5.61 14.85
CA LYS A 13 -19.78 5.26 16.17
C LYS A 13 -20.45 6.45 16.84
N LYS A 14 -19.87 7.65 16.76
CA LYS A 14 -20.44 8.90 17.29
C LYS A 14 -21.64 9.40 16.49
N HIS A 15 -21.64 9.21 15.18
CA HIS A 15 -22.66 9.72 14.28
C HIS A 15 -23.46 8.59 13.60
N ARG A 16 -24.16 7.78 14.40
CA ARG A 16 -24.89 6.58 13.90
C ARG A 16 -25.98 6.87 12.88
N LYS A 17 -26.44 8.13 12.76
CA LYS A 17 -27.45 8.57 11.78
C LYS A 17 -26.83 9.09 10.48
N LEU A 18 -25.53 8.89 10.24
CA LEU A 18 -24.90 9.27 8.98
C LEU A 18 -25.61 8.57 7.81
N ARG A 19 -26.17 9.35 6.88
CA ARG A 19 -26.82 8.83 5.67
C ARG A 19 -25.87 8.70 4.47
N ILE A 20 -24.61 9.07 4.67
CA ILE A 20 -23.56 9.07 3.66
C ILE A 20 -22.45 8.10 4.06
N LYS A 21 -21.68 7.62 3.08
CA LYS A 21 -20.50 6.78 3.34
C LYS A 21 -19.30 7.67 3.63
N LEU A 22 -18.62 7.41 4.75
CA LEU A 22 -17.34 8.03 5.06
C LEU A 22 -16.22 7.29 4.32
N VAL A 23 -15.38 8.03 3.61
CA VAL A 23 -14.22 7.50 2.91
C VAL A 23 -13.00 8.37 3.21
N ASP A 24 -11.82 7.77 3.28
CA ASP A 24 -10.56 8.46 3.58
C ASP A 24 -9.73 8.80 2.33
N GLY A 25 -10.19 8.36 1.15
CA GLY A 25 -9.54 8.64 -0.13
C GLY A 25 -8.32 7.77 -0.46
N SER A 26 -7.88 6.87 0.42
CA SER A 26 -6.67 6.05 0.20
C SER A 26 -6.77 5.20 -1.06
N SER A 27 -7.92 4.58 -1.31
CA SER A 27 -8.14 3.75 -2.51
C SER A 27 -8.11 4.57 -3.81
N LEU A 28 -8.61 5.81 -3.78
CA LEU A 28 -8.56 6.69 -4.94
C LEU A 28 -7.11 7.10 -5.26
N ALA A 29 -6.33 7.44 -4.24
CA ALA A 29 -4.91 7.75 -4.40
C ALA A 29 -4.14 6.57 -5.01
N VAL A 30 -4.36 5.35 -4.51
CA VAL A 30 -3.76 4.13 -5.07
C VAL A 30 -4.15 3.94 -6.54
N ALA A 31 -5.43 4.10 -6.89
CA ALA A 31 -5.91 3.92 -8.26
C ALA A 31 -5.27 4.91 -9.25
N ILE A 32 -5.07 6.16 -8.83
CA ILE A 32 -4.39 7.19 -9.64
C ILE A 32 -2.94 6.77 -9.89
N VAL A 33 -2.21 6.36 -8.84
CA VAL A 33 -0.82 5.93 -8.97
C VAL A 33 -0.71 4.71 -9.90
N LEU A 34 -1.55 3.69 -9.71
CA LEU A 34 -1.58 2.52 -10.59
C LEU A 34 -1.81 2.88 -12.06
N LYS A 35 -2.71 3.83 -12.34
CA LYS A 35 -3.00 4.30 -13.71
C LYS A 35 -1.85 5.10 -14.31
N SER A 36 -1.01 5.73 -13.47
CA SER A 36 0.14 6.51 -13.93
C SER A 36 1.37 5.67 -14.26
N ILE A 37 1.42 4.41 -13.81
CA ILE A 37 2.54 3.50 -14.10
C ILE A 37 2.50 3.09 -15.57
N PRO A 38 3.63 3.19 -16.31
CA PRO A 38 3.71 2.76 -17.70
C PRO A 38 3.31 1.28 -17.88
N LYS A 39 2.65 0.98 -19.01
CA LYS A 39 2.33 -0.41 -19.35
C LYS A 39 3.63 -1.20 -19.57
N GLY A 40 3.67 -2.43 -19.06
CA GLY A 40 4.85 -3.30 -19.17
C GLY A 40 5.88 -3.12 -18.06
N THR A 41 5.65 -2.24 -17.07
CA THR A 41 6.49 -2.17 -15.87
C THR A 41 6.43 -3.50 -15.11
N SER A 42 7.60 -4.14 -14.97
CA SER A 42 7.76 -5.41 -14.23
C SER A 42 8.16 -5.22 -12.77
N GLN A 43 8.80 -4.09 -12.45
CA GLN A 43 9.35 -3.79 -11.13
C GLN A 43 9.15 -2.32 -10.77
N VAL A 44 8.86 -2.05 -9.49
CA VAL A 44 8.82 -0.71 -8.91
C VAL A 44 9.51 -0.68 -7.55
N LEU A 45 10.16 0.44 -7.21
CA LEU A 45 10.73 0.68 -5.89
C LEU A 45 9.78 1.56 -5.08
N LEU A 46 9.35 1.09 -3.91
CA LEU A 46 8.63 1.92 -2.95
C LEU A 46 9.64 2.67 -2.07
N CYS A 47 9.67 4.00 -2.23
CA CYS A 47 10.48 4.89 -1.43
C CYS A 47 9.64 5.62 -0.37
N GLY A 48 10.27 5.94 0.76
CA GLY A 48 9.66 6.70 1.85
C GLY A 48 9.01 5.84 2.93
N LYS A 49 8.31 6.48 3.87
CA LYS A 49 7.73 5.80 5.04
C LYS A 49 6.54 4.94 4.64
N LEU A 50 6.57 3.67 5.04
CA LEU A 50 5.39 2.80 4.92
C LEU A 50 4.22 3.34 5.75
N ASN A 51 3.12 3.58 5.05
CA ASN A 51 1.84 4.02 5.60
C ASN A 51 0.70 3.23 4.95
N LYS A 52 -0.55 3.50 5.34
CA LYS A 52 -1.73 2.80 4.82
C LYS A 52 -1.81 2.80 3.29
N VAL A 53 -1.49 3.93 2.66
CA VAL A 53 -1.53 4.07 1.19
C VAL A 53 -0.42 3.25 0.55
N ALA A 54 0.81 3.30 1.10
CA ALA A 54 1.94 2.52 0.61
C ALA A 54 1.67 1.01 0.70
N SER A 55 1.14 0.51 1.81
CA SER A 55 0.76 -0.90 1.96
C SER A 55 -0.34 -1.32 0.97
N ALA A 56 -1.35 -0.47 0.77
CA ALA A 56 -2.43 -0.73 -0.19
C ALA A 56 -1.91 -0.73 -1.64
N LEU A 57 -1.01 0.19 -1.97
CA LEU A 57 -0.35 0.27 -3.28
C LEU A 57 0.51 -0.98 -3.54
N ALA A 58 1.36 -1.36 -2.57
CA ALA A 58 2.18 -2.56 -2.65
C ALA A 58 1.33 -3.81 -2.90
N LYS A 59 0.24 -3.96 -2.15
CA LYS A 59 -0.70 -5.07 -2.32
C LYS A 59 -1.30 -5.10 -3.72
N ALA A 60 -1.76 -3.96 -4.24
CA ALA A 60 -2.38 -3.89 -5.56
C ALA A 60 -1.38 -4.19 -6.68
N LEU A 61 -0.15 -3.71 -6.56
CA LEU A 61 0.95 -3.99 -7.51
C LEU A 61 1.33 -5.47 -7.52
N CYS A 62 1.51 -6.06 -6.34
CA CYS A 62 1.81 -7.48 -6.21
C CYS A 62 0.67 -8.34 -6.77
N GLN A 63 -0.58 -7.94 -6.60
CA GLN A 63 -1.74 -8.60 -7.20
C GLN A 63 -1.77 -8.51 -8.73
N SER A 64 -1.29 -7.41 -9.31
CA SER A 64 -1.15 -7.25 -10.77
C SER A 64 0.09 -7.91 -11.35
N GLY A 65 0.87 -8.64 -10.56
CA GLY A 65 2.10 -9.31 -11.01
C GLY A 65 3.32 -8.39 -11.14
N VAL A 66 3.23 -7.15 -10.67
CA VAL A 66 4.37 -6.22 -10.62
C VAL A 66 5.17 -6.50 -9.35
N GLN A 67 6.48 -6.62 -9.50
CA GLN A 67 7.38 -6.78 -8.36
C GLN A 67 7.58 -5.44 -7.65
N VAL A 68 7.45 -5.46 -6.33
CA VAL A 68 7.59 -4.32 -5.45
C VAL A 68 8.86 -4.48 -4.62
N CYS A 69 9.81 -3.59 -4.85
CA CYS A 69 11.05 -3.50 -4.11
C CYS A 69 10.89 -2.57 -2.92
N ALA A 70 11.38 -2.98 -1.75
CA ALA A 70 11.50 -2.12 -0.57
C ALA A 70 12.95 -1.62 -0.42
N ALA A 71 13.11 -0.39 0.09
CA ALA A 71 14.41 0.24 0.27
C ALA A 71 15.22 -0.28 1.48
N ASN A 72 14.56 -0.91 2.46
CA ASN A 72 15.20 -1.54 3.61
C ASN A 72 14.44 -2.83 4.01
N GLU A 73 15.11 -3.69 4.77
CA GLU A 73 14.58 -5.00 5.19
C GLU A 73 13.38 -4.89 6.13
N ASN A 74 13.39 -3.93 7.05
CA ASN A 74 12.29 -3.69 7.99
C ASN A 74 10.98 -3.33 7.27
N ASP A 75 11.08 -2.52 6.22
CA ASP A 75 9.93 -2.17 5.37
C ASP A 75 9.48 -3.36 4.53
N LEU A 76 10.40 -4.20 4.07
CA LEU A 76 10.05 -5.44 3.39
C LEU A 76 9.26 -6.39 4.30
N GLU A 77 9.67 -6.56 5.55
CA GLU A 77 8.95 -7.39 6.53
C GLU A 77 7.53 -6.87 6.79
N LYS A 78 7.38 -5.57 7.05
CA LYS A 78 6.06 -4.94 7.24
C LYS A 78 5.16 -5.08 6.01
N LEU A 79 5.73 -5.03 4.81
CA LEU A 79 4.98 -5.27 3.57
C LEU A 79 4.56 -6.73 3.45
N LYS A 80 5.40 -7.69 3.82
CA LYS A 80 5.05 -9.12 3.83
C LYS A 80 3.90 -9.43 4.78
N GLU A 81 3.80 -8.73 5.92
CA GLU A 81 2.65 -8.85 6.84
C GLU A 81 1.35 -8.27 6.24
N SER A 82 1.48 -7.25 5.38
CA SER A 82 0.33 -6.54 4.78
C SER A 82 -0.20 -7.19 3.50
N VAL A 83 0.64 -7.98 2.82
CA VAL A 83 0.35 -8.60 1.53
C VAL A 83 0.07 -10.09 1.74
N ASP A 84 -0.96 -10.60 1.07
CA ASP A 84 -1.33 -12.00 1.13
C ASP A 84 -0.15 -12.89 0.69
N SER A 85 0.11 -13.98 1.42
CA SER A 85 1.28 -14.84 1.23
C SER A 85 1.38 -15.40 -0.18
N LYS A 86 0.26 -15.56 -0.89
CA LYS A 86 0.23 -15.97 -2.31
C LYS A 86 0.97 -15.00 -3.25
N PHE A 87 1.05 -13.72 -2.88
CA PHE A 87 1.73 -12.68 -3.66
C PHE A 87 3.08 -12.27 -3.06
N GLY A 88 3.53 -12.93 -1.98
CA GLY A 88 4.78 -12.61 -1.29
C GLY A 88 6.03 -12.73 -2.18
N ARG A 89 5.97 -13.54 -3.25
CA ARG A 89 7.05 -13.67 -4.25
C ARG A 89 7.30 -12.40 -5.06
N ASN A 90 6.32 -11.48 -5.09
CA ASN A 90 6.44 -10.20 -5.77
C ASN A 90 7.06 -9.13 -4.87
N LEU A 91 7.34 -9.42 -3.59
CA LEU A 91 8.04 -8.51 -2.69
C LEU A 91 9.53 -8.85 -2.65
N VAL A 92 10.39 -7.91 -3.02
CA VAL A 92 11.84 -8.13 -3.13
C VAL A 92 12.60 -7.06 -2.35
N HIS A 93 13.74 -7.41 -1.76
CA HIS A 93 14.65 -6.42 -1.20
C HIS A 93 15.40 -5.71 -2.32
N SER A 94 15.49 -4.38 -2.29
CA SER A 94 16.31 -3.65 -3.26
C SER A 94 17.79 -3.85 -2.97
N THR A 95 18.53 -4.51 -3.86
CA THR A 95 19.98 -4.73 -3.73
C THR A 95 20.82 -3.61 -4.37
N SER A 96 20.21 -2.70 -5.11
CA SER A 96 20.90 -1.69 -5.93
C SER A 96 20.59 -0.24 -5.53
N TYR A 97 19.69 -0.01 -4.56
CA TYR A 97 19.32 1.34 -4.14
C TYR A 97 20.15 1.80 -2.94
N SER A 98 20.96 2.84 -3.14
CA SER A 98 21.57 3.61 -2.05
C SER A 98 20.79 4.93 -1.90
N PRO A 99 20.18 5.22 -0.73
CA PRO A 99 19.61 6.53 -0.49
C PRO A 99 20.72 7.58 -0.57
N LYS A 100 20.46 8.67 -1.30
CA LYS A 100 21.34 9.86 -1.32
C LYS A 100 21.20 10.67 -0.04
#